data_AF-A0A8T5RPK1-F1
#
_entry.id   AF-A0A8T5RPK1-F1
#
_cell.length_a   1.000
_cell.length_b   1.000
_cell.length_c   1.000
_cell.angle_alpha   90.00
_cell.angle_beta   90.00
_cell.angle_gamma   90.00
#
_symmetry.space_group_name_H-M   'P 1'
#
loop_
_entity.id
_entity.type
_entity.pdbx_description
1 polymer ?
#
loop_
_entity_poly.entity_id
_entity_poly.type
_entity_poly.pdbx_seq_one_letter_code
_entity_poly.pdbx_strand_id
1 'polypeptide(L)'
;INNLEEKEYYSLYSSEFSQRIMLSIIKPASYLLYEYKKSIDLLTISEILSLDNIKVISAPSATILKWADIEKLTLGIKNSLTFHDIGKSKALDELLKIIEEKGLIKASKIIQKRLSKKFSNAVLVFSISSLSESQWELLRSFMDWEKDEERFTNLYVASEIGPFAASIGFGDFEASRKNRLFVFPLTFPTIESKGKKELICYSDQARGRLFVSRMQNSEPLININTGDVIRIENQEGLPQINGKIIRFGFSLKYPISISEKIILPRNYKVYVGDYFTCENLKIIEPRNLLNCLSENCKDDIDTMLLVKNGDNLISLKMIIPHFINGPCSDSEKYSKIVGNCPKPKDLIKSIKNGKVELKIIDEQPVQFLKNRTEMLSKVREGKIPKGILKKWPLYIIIPSEDK
;
A
#
# COMPACT_ATOMS: atom_id res chain seq x y z
N ILE A 1 -5.57 -8.66 -24.40
CA ILE A 1 -5.91 -10.02 -23.93
C ILE A 1 -4.59 -10.62 -23.47
N ASN A 2 -4.50 -11.00 -22.20
CA ASN A 2 -3.31 -11.64 -21.64
C ASN A 2 -3.57 -13.15 -21.61
N ASN A 3 -2.54 -13.94 -21.95
CA ASN A 3 -2.61 -15.39 -21.96
C ASN A 3 -1.67 -15.96 -20.90
N LEU A 4 -2.21 -16.81 -20.02
CA LEU A 4 -1.43 -17.63 -19.09
C LEU A 4 -2.04 -19.03 -19.10
N GLU A 5 -1.23 -20.05 -19.38
CA GLU A 5 -1.66 -21.46 -19.41
C GLU A 5 -2.94 -21.67 -20.22
N GLU A 6 -2.95 -21.14 -21.46
CA GLU A 6 -4.08 -21.27 -22.41
C GLU A 6 -5.41 -20.62 -21.96
N LYS A 7 -5.41 -19.85 -20.87
CA LYS A 7 -6.57 -19.07 -20.44
C LYS A 7 -6.39 -17.59 -20.78
N GLU A 8 -7.33 -17.09 -21.57
CA GLU A 8 -7.48 -15.67 -21.86
C GLU A 8 -8.05 -14.93 -20.63
N TYR A 9 -7.39 -13.85 -20.23
CA TYR A 9 -7.97 -12.93 -19.25
C TYR A 9 -7.72 -11.47 -19.63
N TYR A 10 -8.68 -10.63 -19.24
CA TYR A 10 -8.60 -9.19 -19.31
C TYR A 10 -8.19 -8.68 -17.92
N SER A 11 -6.88 -8.55 -17.68
CA SER A 11 -6.42 -7.69 -16.59
C SER A 11 -5.55 -6.61 -17.18
N LEU A 12 -6.02 -5.37 -17.09
CA LEU A 12 -5.17 -4.20 -17.23
C LEU A 12 -4.70 -3.90 -15.81
N TYR A 13 -3.44 -4.18 -15.51
CA TYR A 13 -2.85 -3.65 -14.28
C TYR A 13 -2.89 -2.12 -14.37
N SER A 14 -3.27 -1.45 -13.28
CA SER A 14 -3.44 0.00 -13.21
C SER A 14 -2.25 0.80 -13.77
N SER A 15 -1.04 0.30 -13.56
CA SER A 15 0.20 0.90 -14.07
C SER A 15 0.49 0.59 -15.54
N GLU A 16 -0.02 -0.52 -16.08
CA GLU A 16 0.03 -0.80 -17.52
C GLU A 16 -0.95 0.12 -18.29
N PHE A 17 -2.14 0.33 -17.72
CA PHE A 17 -3.10 1.29 -18.26
C PHE A 17 -2.53 2.72 -18.27
N SER A 18 -1.88 3.15 -17.17
CA SER A 18 -1.22 4.46 -17.15
C SER A 18 -0.10 4.56 -18.18
N GLN A 19 0.72 3.52 -18.34
CA GLN A 19 1.76 3.48 -19.38
C GLN A 19 1.18 3.65 -20.79
N ARG A 20 0.09 2.94 -21.12
CA ARG A 20 -0.59 3.04 -22.42
C ARG A 20 -1.16 4.44 -22.67
N ILE A 21 -1.77 5.06 -21.67
CA ILE A 21 -2.23 6.46 -21.74
C ILE A 21 -1.05 7.40 -21.98
N MET A 22 0.05 7.22 -21.26
CA MET A 22 1.22 8.11 -21.42
C MET A 22 1.80 8.03 -22.83
N LEU A 23 1.90 6.83 -23.41
CA LEU A 23 2.39 6.64 -24.76
C LEU A 23 1.47 7.28 -25.81
N SER A 24 0.14 7.20 -25.63
CA SER A 24 -0.82 7.77 -26.59
C SER A 24 -0.89 9.31 -26.53
N ILE A 25 -0.73 9.89 -25.34
CA ILE A 25 -0.84 11.34 -25.12
C ILE A 25 0.50 12.03 -25.41
N ILE A 26 1.60 11.57 -24.81
CA ILE A 26 2.90 12.26 -24.91
C ILE A 26 3.57 12.00 -26.24
N LYS A 27 3.35 10.82 -26.84
CA LYS A 27 4.04 10.38 -28.07
C LYS A 27 5.56 10.61 -27.98
N PRO A 28 6.23 10.01 -26.97
CA PRO A 28 7.62 10.32 -26.70
C PRO A 28 8.53 9.87 -27.85
N ALA A 29 9.61 10.62 -28.10
CA ALA A 29 10.60 10.26 -29.12
C ALA A 29 11.26 8.90 -28.87
N SER A 30 11.37 8.48 -27.62
CA SER A 30 11.83 7.16 -27.20
C SER A 30 11.19 6.76 -25.87
N TYR A 31 11.08 5.46 -25.62
CA TYR A 31 10.61 4.92 -24.34
C TYR A 31 11.31 3.62 -23.99
N LEU A 32 11.37 3.33 -22.69
CA LEU A 32 11.85 2.08 -22.13
C LEU A 32 10.68 1.37 -21.43
N LEU A 33 10.47 0.10 -21.74
CA LEU A 33 9.42 -0.73 -21.15
C LEU A 33 10.03 -1.99 -20.54
N TYR A 34 9.95 -2.10 -19.22
CA TYR A 34 10.46 -3.25 -18.47
C TYR A 34 9.43 -3.74 -17.46
N GLU A 35 9.49 -5.04 -17.16
CA GLU A 35 8.77 -5.60 -16.03
C GLU A 35 9.30 -5.03 -14.70
N TYR A 36 8.40 -4.69 -13.77
CA TYR A 36 8.77 -4.10 -12.48
C TYR A 36 9.76 -4.93 -11.66
N LYS A 37 9.79 -6.26 -11.86
CA LYS A 37 10.72 -7.15 -11.15
C LYS A 37 12.18 -6.90 -11.54
N LYS A 38 12.42 -6.43 -12.77
CA LYS A 38 13.74 -6.13 -13.34
C LYS A 38 14.18 -4.68 -13.18
N SER A 39 13.35 -3.85 -12.55
CA SER A 39 13.57 -2.40 -12.44
C SER A 39 14.86 -2.02 -11.72
N ILE A 40 15.33 -2.86 -10.79
CA ILE A 40 16.56 -2.65 -10.01
C ILE A 40 17.73 -3.48 -10.54
N ASP A 41 17.56 -4.12 -11.69
CA ASP A 41 18.63 -4.91 -12.31
C ASP A 41 19.67 -3.96 -12.91
N LEU A 42 20.94 -4.36 -12.85
CA LEU A 42 22.05 -3.50 -13.28
C LEU A 42 21.96 -3.13 -14.77
N LEU A 43 21.52 -4.07 -15.63
CA LEU A 43 21.28 -3.80 -17.05
C LEU A 43 20.22 -2.72 -17.23
N THR A 44 19.05 -2.89 -16.62
CA THR A 44 17.94 -1.91 -16.69
C THR A 44 18.39 -0.54 -16.19
N ILE A 45 19.13 -0.49 -15.08
CA ILE A 45 19.69 0.75 -14.54
C ILE A 45 20.65 1.40 -15.55
N SER A 46 21.49 0.62 -16.22
CA SER A 46 22.42 1.13 -17.23
C SER A 46 21.68 1.75 -18.44
N GLU A 47 20.60 1.13 -18.88
CA GLU A 47 19.76 1.62 -19.98
C GLU A 47 18.98 2.87 -19.59
N ILE A 48 18.50 2.96 -18.35
CA ILE A 48 17.90 4.18 -17.83
C ILE A 48 18.93 5.32 -17.83
N LEU A 49 20.16 5.05 -17.36
CA LEU A 49 21.20 6.06 -17.26
C LEU A 49 21.74 6.51 -18.62
N SER A 50 21.59 5.70 -19.67
CA SER A 50 21.99 6.06 -21.04
C SER A 50 20.99 6.97 -21.75
N LEU A 51 19.76 7.12 -21.24
CA LEU A 51 18.79 8.07 -21.78
C LEU A 51 19.25 9.52 -21.53
N ASP A 52 19.15 10.38 -22.54
CA ASP A 52 19.56 11.79 -22.45
C ASP A 52 18.75 12.55 -21.40
N ASN A 53 17.42 12.43 -21.44
CA ASN A 53 16.50 13.06 -20.50
C ASN A 53 15.27 12.17 -20.28
N ILE A 54 14.71 12.22 -19.07
CA ILE A 54 13.53 11.45 -18.69
C ILE A 54 12.44 12.44 -18.31
N LYS A 55 11.42 12.57 -19.16
CA LYS A 55 10.29 13.48 -18.92
C LYS A 55 9.23 12.88 -18.02
N VAL A 56 8.99 11.57 -18.13
CA VAL A 56 7.94 10.86 -17.41
C VAL A 56 8.42 9.48 -16.98
N ILE A 57 8.03 9.08 -15.77
CA ILE A 57 8.23 7.73 -15.24
C ILE A 57 6.86 7.18 -14.87
N SER A 58 6.39 6.15 -15.59
CA SER A 58 5.13 5.48 -15.29
C SER A 58 5.38 4.11 -14.65
N ALA A 59 5.33 4.04 -13.32
CA ALA A 59 5.59 2.82 -12.56
C ALA A 59 4.80 2.83 -11.23
N PRO A 60 4.50 1.67 -10.61
CA PRO A 60 4.03 1.61 -9.24
C PRO A 60 4.99 2.37 -8.31
N SER A 61 4.47 3.11 -7.33
CA SER A 61 5.31 3.86 -6.38
C SER A 61 6.32 2.96 -5.65
N ALA A 62 5.94 1.72 -5.34
CA ALA A 62 6.80 0.72 -4.74
C ALA A 62 8.04 0.38 -5.59
N THR A 63 7.98 0.56 -6.91
CA THR A 63 9.14 0.41 -7.79
C THR A 63 10.12 1.55 -7.59
N ILE A 64 9.62 2.79 -7.55
CA ILE A 64 10.44 3.99 -7.40
C ILE A 64 11.08 4.03 -6.01
N LEU A 65 10.33 3.64 -4.98
CA LEU A 65 10.86 3.50 -3.62
C LEU A 65 12.03 2.51 -3.52
N LYS A 66 12.09 1.48 -4.36
CA LYS A 66 13.24 0.56 -4.38
C LYS A 66 14.50 1.20 -4.96
N TRP A 67 14.37 2.17 -5.86
CA TRP A 67 15.52 2.96 -6.32
C TRP A 67 15.96 3.97 -5.27
N ALA A 68 15.01 4.57 -4.56
CA ALA A 68 15.26 5.53 -3.49
C ALA A 68 15.85 4.90 -2.22
N ASP A 69 15.49 3.65 -1.90
CA ASP A 69 16.05 2.89 -0.79
C ASP A 69 17.40 2.26 -1.18
N ILE A 70 18.49 2.76 -0.58
CA ILE A 70 19.85 2.33 -0.90
C ILE A 70 20.10 0.84 -0.61
N GLU A 71 19.44 0.26 0.40
CA GLU A 71 19.60 -1.15 0.74
C GLU A 71 18.94 -2.02 -0.33
N LYS A 72 17.72 -1.65 -0.75
CA LYS A 72 17.00 -2.35 -1.82
C LYS A 72 17.72 -2.25 -3.14
N LEU A 73 18.23 -1.07 -3.49
CA LEU A 73 19.01 -0.88 -4.71
C LEU A 73 20.29 -1.72 -4.70
N THR A 74 21.04 -1.70 -3.59
CA THR A 74 22.27 -2.49 -3.44
C THR A 74 22.02 -3.98 -3.58
N LEU A 75 20.92 -4.48 -2.99
CA LEU A 75 20.52 -5.87 -3.13
C LEU A 75 20.16 -6.23 -4.58
N GLY A 76 19.46 -5.36 -5.30
CA GLY A 76 19.16 -5.54 -6.73
C GLY A 76 20.40 -5.63 -7.61
N ILE A 77 21.35 -4.71 -7.40
CA ILE A 77 22.65 -4.71 -8.08
C ILE A 77 23.42 -6.00 -7.76
N LYS A 78 23.51 -6.38 -6.48
CA LYS A 78 24.18 -7.61 -6.05
C LYS A 78 23.60 -8.83 -6.75
N ASN A 79 22.27 -8.97 -6.78
CA ASN A 79 21.62 -10.09 -7.43
C ASN A 79 21.92 -10.12 -8.93
N SER A 80 21.93 -8.95 -9.59
CA SER A 80 22.29 -8.86 -11.01
C SER A 80 23.69 -9.41 -11.27
N LEU A 81 24.67 -9.10 -10.40
CA LEU A 81 26.06 -9.57 -10.52
C LEU A 81 26.22 -11.09 -10.35
N THR A 82 25.23 -11.78 -9.78
CA THR A 82 25.28 -13.25 -9.63
C THR A 82 24.90 -14.02 -10.90
N PHE A 83 24.37 -13.34 -11.92
CA PHE A 83 24.04 -13.96 -13.20
C PHE A 83 25.24 -13.94 -14.15
N HIS A 84 25.52 -15.07 -14.81
CA HIS A 84 26.67 -15.22 -15.71
C HIS A 84 26.56 -14.43 -17.01
N ASP A 85 25.35 -14.03 -17.43
CA ASP A 85 25.11 -13.19 -18.60
C ASP A 85 24.15 -12.06 -18.25
N ILE A 86 24.72 -10.91 -17.89
CA ILE A 86 23.98 -9.69 -17.51
C ILE A 86 23.61 -8.88 -18.78
N GLY A 87 24.08 -9.29 -19.96
CA GLY A 87 24.02 -8.50 -21.19
C GLY A 87 25.25 -7.61 -21.40
N LYS A 88 25.24 -6.83 -22.48
CA LYS A 88 26.37 -5.97 -22.88
C LYS A 88 25.87 -4.59 -23.32
N SER A 89 26.39 -3.54 -22.71
CA SER A 89 26.25 -2.16 -23.18
C SER A 89 27.40 -1.32 -22.62
N LYS A 90 27.80 -0.27 -23.35
CA LYS A 90 28.85 0.65 -22.87
C LYS A 90 28.52 1.25 -21.50
N ALA A 91 27.25 1.59 -21.27
CA ALA A 91 26.79 2.11 -19.99
C ALA A 91 26.90 1.06 -18.89
N LEU A 92 26.62 -0.21 -19.17
CA LEU A 92 26.76 -1.31 -18.23
C LEU A 92 28.23 -1.52 -17.84
N ASP A 93 29.14 -1.51 -18.83
CA ASP A 93 30.59 -1.66 -18.61
C ASP A 93 31.13 -0.55 -17.69
N GLU A 94 30.66 0.69 -17.87
CA GLU A 94 31.00 1.81 -16.98
C GLU A 94 30.52 1.58 -15.55
N LEU A 95 29.31 1.03 -15.36
CA LEU A 95 28.79 0.72 -14.03
C LEU A 95 29.57 -0.43 -13.37
N LEU A 96 29.89 -1.48 -14.13
CA LEU A 96 30.71 -2.60 -13.65
C LEU A 96 32.09 -2.13 -13.19
N LYS A 97 32.76 -1.27 -13.99
CA LYS A 97 34.03 -0.66 -13.62
C LYS A 97 33.95 0.16 -12.32
N ILE A 98 32.87 0.93 -12.14
CA ILE A 98 32.65 1.68 -10.87
C ILE A 98 32.51 0.72 -9.68
N ILE A 99 31.81 -0.41 -9.88
CA ILE A 99 31.62 -1.43 -8.84
C ILE A 99 32.96 -2.10 -8.48
N GLU A 100 33.77 -2.45 -9.47
CA GLU A 100 35.10 -3.02 -9.27
C GLU A 100 36.03 -2.06 -8.53
N GLU A 101 36.08 -0.79 -8.94
CA GLU A 101 37.01 0.21 -8.38
C GLU A 101 36.61 0.71 -6.98
N LYS A 102 35.31 0.84 -6.69
CA LYS A 102 34.82 1.48 -5.45
C LYS A 102 34.23 0.48 -4.45
N GLY A 103 33.96 -0.74 -4.88
CA GLY A 103 33.20 -1.73 -4.13
C GLY A 103 31.68 -1.47 -4.18
N LEU A 104 30.91 -2.55 -4.06
CA LEU A 104 29.45 -2.57 -4.23
C LEU A 104 28.72 -1.46 -3.45
N ILE A 105 29.01 -1.27 -2.17
CA ILE A 105 28.27 -0.31 -1.32
C ILE A 105 28.48 1.14 -1.79
N LYS A 106 29.72 1.54 -2.08
CA LYS A 106 30.02 2.90 -2.56
C LYS A 106 29.50 3.10 -3.98
N ALA A 107 29.65 2.10 -4.84
CA ALA A 107 29.12 2.12 -6.20
C ALA A 107 27.60 2.28 -6.23
N SER A 108 26.85 1.56 -5.39
CA SER A 108 25.39 1.72 -5.27
C SER A 108 24.98 3.15 -4.94
N LYS A 109 25.69 3.84 -4.03
CA LYS A 109 25.41 5.25 -3.70
C LYS A 109 25.67 6.18 -4.89
N ILE A 110 26.75 5.94 -5.63
CA ILE A 110 27.07 6.69 -6.86
C ILE A 110 25.98 6.48 -7.91
N ILE A 111 25.58 5.24 -8.14
CA ILE A 111 24.52 4.86 -9.08
C ILE A 111 23.18 5.49 -8.67
N GLN A 112 22.81 5.42 -7.40
CA GLN A 112 21.59 6.05 -6.88
C GLN A 112 21.59 7.55 -7.12
N LYS A 113 22.71 8.24 -6.86
CA LYS A 113 22.85 9.67 -7.11
C LYS A 113 22.71 10.01 -8.60
N ARG A 114 23.26 9.18 -9.49
CA ARG A 114 23.09 9.34 -10.95
C ARG A 114 21.63 9.16 -11.37
N LEU A 115 20.94 8.15 -10.83
CA LEU A 115 19.52 7.91 -11.07
C LEU A 115 18.65 9.07 -10.57
N SER A 116 18.87 9.51 -9.33
CA SER A 116 18.21 10.68 -8.72
C SER A 116 18.33 11.91 -9.63
N LYS A 117 19.55 12.23 -10.10
CA LYS A 117 19.78 13.34 -11.03
C LYS A 117 19.06 13.16 -12.38
N LYS A 118 18.97 11.92 -12.90
CA LYS A 118 18.23 11.65 -14.15
C LYS A 118 16.72 11.78 -13.98
N PHE A 119 16.21 11.48 -12.79
CA PHE A 119 14.78 11.46 -12.50
C PHE A 119 14.22 12.77 -11.93
N SER A 120 15.05 13.65 -11.37
CA SER A 120 14.55 14.80 -10.60
C SER A 120 13.55 15.69 -11.33
N ASN A 121 13.71 15.82 -12.65
CA ASN A 121 12.84 16.61 -13.52
C ASN A 121 11.69 15.83 -14.16
N ALA A 122 11.57 14.53 -13.87
CA ALA A 122 10.54 13.68 -14.43
C ALA A 122 9.21 13.84 -13.67
N VAL A 123 8.10 13.77 -14.39
CA VAL A 123 6.78 13.60 -13.78
C VAL A 123 6.56 12.13 -13.46
N LEU A 124 6.23 11.83 -12.20
CA LEU A 124 5.89 10.47 -11.78
C LEU A 124 4.42 10.19 -12.03
N VAL A 125 4.11 9.16 -12.82
CA VAL A 125 2.74 8.68 -13.00
C VAL A 125 2.63 7.31 -12.35
N PHE A 126 1.76 7.19 -11.36
CA PHE A 126 1.64 5.94 -10.60
C PHE A 126 0.19 5.68 -10.19
N SER A 127 -0.11 4.42 -9.89
CA SER A 127 -1.34 4.04 -9.21
C SER A 127 -1.03 3.64 -7.78
N ILE A 128 -1.47 4.41 -6.80
CA ILE A 128 -1.12 4.19 -5.39
C ILE A 128 -2.30 3.62 -4.58
N SER A 129 -1.96 2.67 -3.70
CA SER A 129 -2.69 2.39 -2.46
C SER A 129 -1.83 2.93 -1.30
N SER A 130 -2.02 4.19 -0.94
CA SER A 130 -1.34 4.97 0.13
C SER A 130 0.19 4.82 0.34
N LEU A 131 0.96 5.92 0.23
CA LEU A 131 2.32 6.03 0.81
C LEU A 131 2.25 6.58 2.25
N SER A 132 3.14 6.12 3.14
CA SER A 132 3.38 6.75 4.44
C SER A 132 4.15 8.07 4.27
N GLU A 133 4.17 8.91 5.32
CA GLU A 133 4.94 10.17 5.26
C GLU A 133 6.43 9.90 5.08
N SER A 134 6.99 8.91 5.79
CA SER A 134 8.38 8.49 5.61
C SER A 134 8.71 8.01 4.18
N GLN A 135 7.75 7.37 3.51
CA GLN A 135 7.91 6.98 2.10
C GLN A 135 7.84 8.20 1.17
N TRP A 136 7.00 9.19 1.48
CA TRP A 136 6.99 10.46 0.77
C TRP A 136 8.28 11.23 0.95
N GLU A 137 8.83 11.29 2.16
CA GLU A 137 10.12 11.93 2.44
C GLU A 137 11.27 11.24 1.70
N LEU A 138 11.31 9.90 1.72
CA LEU A 138 12.28 9.13 0.94
C LEU A 138 12.18 9.43 -0.56
N LEU A 139 10.96 9.50 -1.09
CA LEU A 139 10.73 9.81 -2.49
C LEU A 139 11.14 11.25 -2.83
N ARG A 140 10.77 12.24 -2.00
CA ARG A 140 11.16 13.65 -2.16
C ARG A 140 12.67 13.81 -2.17
N SER A 141 13.35 13.19 -1.21
CA SER A 141 14.81 13.20 -1.11
C SER A 141 15.46 12.62 -2.37
N PHE A 142 14.96 11.48 -2.87
CA PHE A 142 15.49 10.84 -4.07
C PHE A 142 15.18 11.61 -5.36
N MET A 143 14.00 12.22 -5.45
CA MET A 143 13.57 12.99 -6.62
C MET A 143 14.07 14.45 -6.58
N ASP A 144 14.75 14.86 -5.51
CA ASP A 144 15.17 16.25 -5.29
C ASP A 144 13.99 17.23 -5.35
N TRP A 145 12.89 16.86 -4.68
CA TRP A 145 11.68 17.67 -4.57
C TRP A 145 11.57 18.31 -3.22
N GLU A 146 11.19 19.59 -3.21
CA GLU A 146 10.66 20.22 -2.02
C GLU A 146 9.24 19.73 -1.72
N LYS A 147 8.83 19.84 -0.46
CA LYS A 147 7.47 19.48 -0.05
C LYS A 147 6.47 20.44 -0.70
N ASP A 148 5.38 19.91 -1.22
CA ASP A 148 4.38 20.65 -2.02
C ASP A 148 4.88 21.13 -3.40
N GLU A 149 6.07 20.69 -3.83
CA GLU A 149 6.58 20.86 -5.19
C GLU A 149 6.72 19.52 -5.93
N GLU A 150 6.12 18.46 -5.39
CA GLU A 150 6.20 17.13 -6.00
C GLU A 150 5.54 17.13 -7.38
N ARG A 151 6.18 16.44 -8.34
CA ARG A 151 5.69 16.39 -9.72
C ARG A 151 5.13 15.03 -10.03
N PHE A 152 3.86 14.81 -9.70
CA PHE A 152 3.23 13.51 -9.92
C PHE A 152 1.80 13.55 -10.45
N THR A 153 1.34 12.40 -10.92
CA THR A 153 -0.04 12.06 -11.23
C THR A 153 -0.35 10.71 -10.59
N ASN A 154 -1.15 10.73 -9.54
CA ASN A 154 -1.70 9.55 -8.91
C ASN A 154 -3.00 9.16 -9.61
N LEU A 155 -3.10 7.91 -10.05
CA LEU A 155 -4.27 7.34 -10.70
C LEU A 155 -4.86 6.24 -9.82
N TYR A 156 -6.10 6.43 -9.37
CA TYR A 156 -6.87 5.38 -8.71
C TYR A 156 -7.66 4.57 -9.75
N VAL A 157 -7.27 3.30 -9.88
CA VAL A 157 -7.88 2.29 -10.75
C VAL A 157 -8.11 1.05 -9.91
N ALA A 158 -9.28 0.45 -10.05
CA ALA A 158 -9.55 -0.89 -9.54
C ALA A 158 -10.17 -1.74 -10.66
N SER A 159 -9.84 -3.03 -10.69
CA SER A 159 -10.16 -3.91 -11.83
C SER A 159 -11.66 -3.97 -12.13
N GLU A 160 -12.48 -3.89 -11.09
CA GLU A 160 -13.93 -3.96 -11.13
C GLU A 160 -14.61 -2.67 -11.62
N ILE A 161 -13.96 -1.51 -11.50
CA ILE A 161 -14.55 -0.20 -11.82
C ILE A 161 -13.77 0.57 -12.89
N GLY A 162 -12.58 0.10 -13.26
CA GLY A 162 -11.67 0.78 -14.16
C GLY A 162 -11.02 2.02 -13.52
N PRO A 163 -10.54 2.98 -14.34
CA PRO A 163 -10.04 4.26 -13.85
C PRO A 163 -11.18 5.06 -13.20
N PHE A 164 -10.95 5.53 -11.98
CA PHE A 164 -11.98 6.19 -11.17
C PHE A 164 -11.65 7.63 -10.83
N ALA A 165 -10.40 7.91 -10.44
CA ALA A 165 -9.97 9.25 -10.08
C ALA A 165 -8.49 9.46 -10.37
N ALA A 166 -8.08 10.71 -10.64
CA ALA A 166 -6.67 11.06 -10.79
C ALA A 166 -6.35 12.40 -10.15
N SER A 167 -5.10 12.57 -9.69
CA SER A 167 -4.59 13.90 -9.37
C SER A 167 -4.25 14.63 -10.66
N ILE A 168 -4.90 15.77 -10.88
CA ILE A 168 -4.73 16.58 -12.08
C ILE A 168 -4.06 17.88 -11.63
N GLY A 169 -3.00 18.32 -12.31
CA GLY A 169 -2.49 19.68 -12.13
C GLY A 169 -3.37 20.70 -12.85
N PHE A 170 -3.24 21.97 -12.50
CA PHE A 170 -4.03 23.04 -13.12
C PHE A 170 -3.17 23.75 -14.18
N GLY A 171 -3.70 23.94 -15.40
CA GLY A 171 -2.99 24.62 -16.50
C GLY A 171 -2.41 23.67 -17.57
N ASP A 172 -1.50 24.18 -18.41
CA ASP A 172 -0.88 23.50 -19.56
C ASP A 172 0.01 22.30 -19.14
N PHE A 173 -0.61 21.21 -18.72
CA PHE A 173 0.05 19.97 -18.28
C PHE A 173 0.93 20.12 -17.04
N GLU A 174 0.59 21.03 -16.12
CA GLU A 174 1.24 21.04 -14.82
C GLU A 174 1.03 19.70 -14.09
N ALA A 175 2.07 19.21 -13.42
CA ALA A 175 1.95 18.04 -12.56
C ALA A 175 1.16 18.41 -11.30
N SER A 176 0.44 17.44 -10.73
CA SER A 176 -0.21 17.68 -9.44
C SER A 176 0.83 17.76 -8.34
N ARG A 177 0.76 18.86 -7.58
CA ARG A 177 1.58 19.10 -6.37
C ARG A 177 0.95 18.57 -5.09
N LYS A 178 -0.31 18.13 -5.15
CA LYS A 178 -1.06 17.62 -4.00
C LYS A 178 -1.64 16.25 -4.30
N ASN A 179 -1.68 15.39 -3.30
CA ASN A 179 -2.30 14.06 -3.44
C ASN A 179 -3.83 14.15 -3.27
N ARG A 180 -4.47 14.98 -4.09
CA ARG A 180 -5.92 15.13 -4.22
C ARG A 180 -6.33 14.57 -5.57
N LEU A 181 -7.34 13.72 -5.61
CA LEU A 181 -7.80 13.07 -6.84
C LEU A 181 -9.19 13.60 -7.22
N PHE A 182 -9.35 14.01 -8.46
CA PHE A 182 -10.63 14.33 -9.05
C PHE A 182 -11.31 13.04 -9.51
N VAL A 183 -12.56 12.85 -9.10
CA VAL A 183 -13.39 11.73 -9.55
C VAL A 183 -13.81 11.97 -10.99
N PHE A 184 -13.64 10.97 -11.86
CA PHE A 184 -14.02 11.09 -13.25
C PHE A 184 -15.53 11.11 -13.42
N PRO A 185 -16.07 11.95 -14.33
CA PRO A 185 -17.52 12.10 -14.54
C PRO A 185 -18.17 10.91 -15.28
N LEU A 186 -17.50 9.77 -15.34
CA LEU A 186 -17.95 8.56 -16.04
C LEU A 186 -18.57 7.52 -15.10
N THR A 187 -18.70 7.85 -13.82
CA THR A 187 -19.18 6.93 -12.78
C THR A 187 -20.10 7.64 -11.80
N PHE A 188 -20.96 6.88 -11.12
CA PHE A 188 -21.79 7.35 -10.02
C PHE A 188 -21.22 6.81 -8.70
N PRO A 189 -20.43 7.64 -7.97
CA PRO A 189 -19.80 7.19 -6.74
C PRO A 189 -20.72 7.38 -5.53
N THR A 190 -20.82 6.33 -4.73
CA THR A 190 -21.60 6.28 -3.50
C THR A 190 -20.66 5.94 -2.34
N ILE A 191 -20.83 6.56 -1.18
CA ILE A 191 -20.15 6.18 0.04
C ILE A 191 -21.12 5.56 1.04
N GLU A 192 -20.66 4.50 1.69
CA GLU A 192 -21.34 3.91 2.85
C GLU A 192 -20.64 4.35 4.14
N SER A 193 -21.39 4.95 5.05
CA SER A 193 -20.94 5.30 6.39
C SER A 193 -22.07 5.06 7.37
N LYS A 194 -21.77 4.39 8.50
CA LYS A 194 -22.76 4.04 9.54
C LYS A 194 -24.00 3.31 8.98
N GLY A 195 -23.82 2.46 7.97
CA GLY A 195 -24.90 1.70 7.33
C GLY A 195 -25.76 2.48 6.32
N LYS A 196 -25.53 3.79 6.14
CA LYS A 196 -26.21 4.60 5.13
C LYS A 196 -25.35 4.74 3.88
N LYS A 197 -25.96 4.56 2.70
CA LYS A 197 -25.33 4.74 1.38
C LYS A 197 -25.84 6.01 0.72
N GLU A 198 -24.93 6.88 0.31
CA GLU A 198 -25.25 8.18 -0.30
C GLU A 198 -24.26 8.51 -1.42
N LEU A 199 -24.72 9.22 -2.45
CA LEU A 199 -23.80 9.73 -3.47
C LEU A 199 -22.76 10.66 -2.85
N ILE A 200 -21.53 10.62 -3.37
CA ILE A 200 -20.44 11.47 -2.84
C ILE A 200 -20.84 12.94 -2.82
N CYS A 201 -21.59 13.44 -3.81
CA CYS A 201 -22.01 14.85 -3.87
C CYS A 201 -23.03 15.26 -2.81
N TYR A 202 -23.72 14.30 -2.18
CA TYR A 202 -24.77 14.58 -1.20
C TYR A 202 -24.42 14.15 0.22
N SER A 203 -23.33 13.40 0.41
CA SER A 203 -23.01 12.87 1.73
C SER A 203 -22.31 13.88 2.62
N ASP A 204 -22.85 14.12 3.80
CA ASP A 204 -22.24 14.92 4.86
C ASP A 204 -21.12 14.15 5.61
N GLN A 205 -20.80 12.93 5.19
CA GLN A 205 -19.75 12.10 5.77
C GLN A 205 -18.42 12.30 5.05
N ALA A 206 -17.41 12.87 5.73
CA ALA A 206 -16.09 13.09 5.15
C ALA A 206 -15.34 11.79 4.74
N ARG A 207 -15.74 10.61 5.22
CA ARG A 207 -15.10 9.33 4.91
C ARG A 207 -16.11 8.20 4.93
N GLY A 208 -16.04 7.30 3.94
CA GLY A 208 -16.90 6.13 3.85
C GLY A 208 -16.34 5.08 2.90
N ARG A 209 -16.94 3.88 2.95
CA ARG A 209 -16.62 2.78 2.03
C ARG A 209 -17.16 3.12 0.65
N LEU A 210 -16.32 3.00 -0.37
CA LEU A 210 -16.65 3.37 -1.73
C LEU A 210 -17.45 2.26 -2.43
N PHE A 211 -18.52 2.68 -3.08
CA PHE A 211 -19.28 1.92 -4.06
C PHE A 211 -19.34 2.74 -5.34
N VAL A 212 -19.29 2.08 -6.49
CA VAL A 212 -19.30 2.76 -7.78
C VAL A 212 -20.32 2.09 -8.70
N SER A 213 -21.14 2.91 -9.35
CA SER A 213 -22.03 2.45 -10.43
C SER A 213 -21.54 2.99 -11.77
N ARG A 214 -21.59 2.17 -12.82
CA ARG A 214 -21.13 2.51 -14.17
C ARG A 214 -21.80 1.65 -15.24
N MET A 215 -21.71 2.07 -16.49
CA MET A 215 -22.11 1.25 -17.64
C MET A 215 -20.97 0.30 -18.06
N GLN A 216 -21.31 -0.95 -18.37
CA GLN A 216 -20.43 -1.93 -19.00
C GLN A 216 -21.15 -2.57 -20.18
N ASN A 217 -20.68 -2.34 -21.41
CA ASN A 217 -21.29 -2.89 -22.64
C ASN A 217 -22.81 -2.69 -22.71
N SER A 218 -23.28 -1.48 -22.38
CA SER A 218 -24.71 -1.11 -22.31
C SER A 218 -25.49 -1.69 -21.13
N GLU A 219 -24.89 -2.47 -20.24
CA GLU A 219 -25.51 -2.93 -18.99
C GLU A 219 -25.08 -2.07 -17.80
N PRO A 220 -26.03 -1.63 -16.94
CA PRO A 220 -25.69 -0.91 -15.73
C PRO A 220 -25.17 -1.86 -14.64
N LEU A 221 -23.94 -1.63 -14.19
CA LEU A 221 -23.44 -2.23 -12.95
C LEU A 221 -23.65 -1.25 -11.80
N ILE A 222 -24.40 -1.66 -10.79
CA ILE A 222 -24.85 -0.79 -9.70
C ILE A 222 -24.16 -1.16 -8.40
N ASN A 223 -23.67 -0.15 -7.68
CA ASN A 223 -23.07 -0.28 -6.35
C ASN A 223 -21.99 -1.38 -6.27
N ILE A 224 -21.06 -1.38 -7.23
CA ILE A 224 -19.89 -2.25 -7.18
C ILE A 224 -19.08 -1.85 -5.95
N ASN A 225 -18.92 -2.81 -5.04
CA ASN A 225 -18.17 -2.63 -3.80
C ASN A 225 -16.67 -2.76 -4.06
N THR A 226 -15.94 -1.65 -3.95
CA THR A 226 -14.49 -1.64 -4.25
C THR A 226 -13.64 -2.22 -3.12
N GLY A 227 -14.25 -2.45 -1.94
CA GLY A 227 -13.52 -2.82 -0.73
C GLY A 227 -12.62 -1.70 -0.17
N ASP A 228 -12.71 -0.50 -0.72
CA ASP A 228 -11.89 0.65 -0.33
C ASP A 228 -12.68 1.67 0.47
N VAL A 229 -11.97 2.44 1.29
CA VAL A 229 -12.47 3.58 2.04
C VAL A 229 -11.75 4.82 1.54
N ILE A 230 -12.53 5.81 1.12
CA ILE A 230 -12.06 7.10 0.62
C ILE A 230 -12.40 8.20 1.62
N ARG A 231 -11.65 9.30 1.56
CA ARG A 231 -12.00 10.55 2.24
C ARG A 231 -12.40 11.58 1.19
N ILE A 232 -13.54 12.23 1.36
CA ILE A 232 -14.01 13.32 0.53
C ILE A 232 -13.28 14.60 0.98
N GLU A 233 -12.73 15.35 0.02
CA GLU A 233 -12.03 16.62 0.24
C GLU A 233 -12.83 17.81 -0.29
N ASN A 234 -13.55 17.63 -1.40
CA ASN A 234 -14.46 18.63 -1.97
C ASN A 234 -15.61 17.95 -2.71
N GLN A 235 -16.78 18.56 -2.68
CA GLN A 235 -18.00 18.11 -3.35
C GLN A 235 -18.52 19.12 -4.37
N GLU A 236 -18.01 20.37 -4.35
CA GLU A 236 -18.39 21.40 -5.32
C GLU A 236 -17.77 21.11 -6.69
N GLY A 237 -18.62 21.10 -7.73
CA GLY A 237 -18.21 20.78 -9.09
C GLY A 237 -17.83 19.30 -9.24
N LEU A 238 -16.64 19.03 -9.79
CA LEU A 238 -16.11 17.67 -9.88
C LEU A 238 -15.65 17.21 -8.49
N PRO A 239 -16.23 16.14 -7.91
CA PRO A 239 -15.87 15.69 -6.57
C PRO A 239 -14.38 15.37 -6.45
N GLN A 240 -13.79 15.79 -5.33
CA GLN A 240 -12.39 15.52 -5.00
C GLN A 240 -12.30 14.59 -3.80
N ILE A 241 -11.47 13.57 -3.93
CA ILE A 241 -11.14 12.63 -2.86
C ILE A 241 -9.66 12.73 -2.49
N ASN A 242 -9.34 12.38 -1.25
CA ASN A 242 -7.97 12.24 -0.81
C ASN A 242 -7.29 11.07 -1.54
N GLY A 243 -6.07 11.27 -2.02
CA GLY A 243 -5.30 10.21 -2.70
C GLY A 243 -4.78 9.10 -1.79
N LYS A 244 -5.03 9.19 -0.47
CA LYS A 244 -4.82 8.11 0.49
C LYS A 244 -6.07 7.24 0.60
N ILE A 245 -6.07 6.15 -0.15
CA ILE A 245 -7.13 5.14 -0.18
C ILE A 245 -6.72 3.98 0.72
N ILE A 246 -7.60 3.58 1.63
CA ILE A 246 -7.32 2.54 2.64
C ILE A 246 -8.34 1.41 2.50
N ARG A 247 -7.96 0.17 2.86
CA ARG A 247 -8.85 -1.00 2.71
C ARG A 247 -9.87 -1.08 3.85
N PHE A 248 -11.14 -1.26 3.50
CA PHE A 248 -12.19 -1.58 4.48
C PHE A 248 -11.94 -2.97 5.09
N GLY A 249 -12.36 -3.19 6.33
CA GLY A 249 -12.29 -4.49 6.99
C GLY A 249 -13.05 -5.58 6.22
N PHE A 250 -12.40 -6.68 5.89
CA PHE A 250 -13.00 -7.82 5.21
C PHE A 250 -12.64 -9.13 5.91
N SER A 251 -13.51 -10.13 5.78
CA SER A 251 -13.27 -11.45 6.36
C SER A 251 -12.08 -12.12 5.67
N LEU A 252 -11.10 -12.54 6.46
CA LEU A 252 -9.92 -13.23 6.00
C LEU A 252 -10.28 -14.67 5.62
N LYS A 253 -10.17 -14.98 4.33
CA LYS A 253 -10.39 -16.35 3.81
C LYS A 253 -9.19 -17.27 3.99
N TYR A 254 -8.08 -16.76 4.50
CA TYR A 254 -6.81 -17.50 4.61
C TYR A 254 -6.69 -18.19 5.96
N PRO A 255 -6.29 -19.48 5.97
CA PRO A 255 -6.08 -20.20 7.22
C PRO A 255 -4.85 -19.64 7.95
N ILE A 256 -5.10 -19.06 9.12
CA ILE A 256 -4.07 -18.65 10.08
C ILE A 256 -4.16 -19.54 11.31
N SER A 257 -3.04 -19.70 12.01
CA SER A 257 -3.03 -20.14 13.39
C SER A 257 -2.98 -18.92 14.29
N ILE A 258 -3.70 -18.97 15.41
CA ILE A 258 -3.65 -17.96 16.46
C ILE A 258 -2.99 -18.62 17.67
N SER A 259 -2.13 -17.88 18.34
CA SER A 259 -1.42 -18.34 19.55
C SER A 259 -2.37 -19.00 20.54
N GLU A 260 -1.97 -20.16 21.06
CA GLU A 260 -2.73 -20.91 22.09
C GLU A 260 -2.82 -20.15 23.42
N LYS A 261 -1.97 -19.12 23.64
CA LYS A 261 -2.02 -18.24 24.81
C LYS A 261 -3.19 -17.25 24.76
N ILE A 262 -3.96 -17.25 23.68
CA ILE A 262 -5.07 -16.34 23.42
C ILE A 262 -6.38 -17.13 23.54
N ILE A 263 -7.25 -16.71 24.47
CA ILE A 263 -8.59 -17.27 24.60
C ILE A 263 -9.43 -16.73 23.46
N LEU A 264 -10.00 -17.63 22.67
CA LEU A 264 -10.85 -17.32 21.52
C LEU A 264 -12.32 -17.67 21.81
N PRO A 265 -13.27 -16.93 21.24
CA PRO A 265 -14.66 -17.37 21.24
C PRO A 265 -14.81 -18.69 20.47
N ARG A 266 -15.75 -19.55 20.88
CA ARG A 266 -15.94 -20.90 20.29
C ARG A 266 -16.08 -20.87 18.77
N ASN A 267 -16.90 -19.96 18.25
CA ASN A 267 -17.07 -19.71 16.84
C ASN A 267 -16.66 -18.28 16.54
N TYR A 268 -15.79 -18.06 15.55
CA TYR A 268 -15.29 -16.73 15.22
C TYR A 268 -15.01 -16.53 13.75
N LYS A 269 -15.05 -15.26 13.34
CA LYS A 269 -14.57 -14.79 12.03
C LYS A 269 -13.38 -13.86 12.26
N VAL A 270 -12.39 -13.98 11.38
CA VAL A 270 -11.19 -13.14 11.39
C VAL A 270 -11.36 -12.07 10.33
N TYR A 271 -11.17 -10.81 10.69
CA TYR A 271 -11.21 -9.67 9.79
C TYR A 271 -9.84 -9.00 9.69
N VAL A 272 -9.53 -8.51 8.51
CA VAL A 272 -8.30 -7.76 8.20
C VAL A 272 -8.62 -6.54 7.34
N GLY A 273 -7.75 -5.53 7.36
CA GLY A 273 -7.98 -4.25 6.68
C GLY A 273 -7.19 -3.11 7.31
N ASP A 274 -7.41 -1.91 6.79
CA ASP A 274 -6.82 -0.65 7.30
C ASP A 274 -7.89 0.26 7.93
N TYR A 275 -9.17 -0.06 7.77
CA TYR A 275 -10.30 0.66 8.35
C TYR A 275 -11.34 -0.30 8.90
N PHE A 276 -11.69 -0.16 10.17
CA PHE A 276 -12.70 -0.97 10.85
C PHE A 276 -13.69 -0.11 11.61
N THR A 277 -14.94 -0.59 11.67
CA THR A 277 -15.99 -0.11 12.56
C THR A 277 -16.51 -1.29 13.35
N CYS A 278 -16.13 -1.39 14.63
CA CYS A 278 -16.53 -2.48 15.53
C CYS A 278 -17.13 -1.85 16.79
N GLU A 279 -18.41 -2.11 17.11
CA GLU A 279 -19.03 -1.67 18.37
C GLU A 279 -18.80 -0.19 18.75
N ASN A 280 -18.98 0.71 17.77
CA ASN A 280 -18.71 2.16 17.88
C ASN A 280 -17.22 2.56 18.02
N LEU A 281 -16.30 1.60 18.07
CA LEU A 281 -14.87 1.85 17.90
C LEU A 281 -14.52 1.91 16.41
N LYS A 282 -13.90 3.02 16.02
CA LYS A 282 -13.34 3.23 14.69
C LYS A 282 -11.83 3.03 14.74
N ILE A 283 -11.31 2.12 13.93
CA ILE A 283 -9.86 1.88 13.84
C ILE A 283 -9.42 2.28 12.43
N ILE A 284 -8.50 3.23 12.33
CA ILE A 284 -8.00 3.75 11.07
C ILE A 284 -6.48 3.63 11.05
N GLU A 285 -5.95 2.98 10.03
CA GLU A 285 -4.53 2.76 9.81
C GLU A 285 -3.79 2.19 11.04
N PRO A 286 -4.15 0.98 11.50
CA PRO A 286 -3.55 0.36 12.67
C PRO A 286 -2.02 0.17 12.57
N ARG A 287 -1.45 0.19 11.36
CA ARG A 287 0.00 0.17 11.14
C ARG A 287 0.73 1.33 11.85
N ASN A 288 0.09 2.49 12.03
CA ASN A 288 0.73 3.60 12.74
C ASN A 288 1.01 3.27 14.21
N LEU A 289 0.11 2.51 14.85
CA LEU A 289 0.34 2.02 16.21
C LEU A 289 1.41 0.94 16.21
N LEU A 290 1.35 -0.02 15.26
CA LEU A 290 2.39 -1.05 15.12
C LEU A 290 3.79 -0.43 15.00
N ASN A 291 3.98 0.53 14.08
CA ASN A 291 5.26 1.20 13.87
C ASN A 291 5.71 1.98 15.11
N CYS A 292 4.80 2.74 15.75
CA CYS A 292 5.10 3.45 16.99
C CYS A 292 5.61 2.48 18.08
N LEU A 293 4.98 1.31 18.19
CA LEU A 293 5.39 0.27 19.13
C LEU A 293 6.74 -0.33 18.73
N SER A 294 6.96 -0.70 17.47
CA SER A 294 8.26 -1.21 17.01
C SER A 294 9.41 -0.22 17.28
N GLU A 295 9.20 1.08 17.05
CA GLU A 295 10.20 2.13 17.28
C GLU A 295 10.51 2.32 18.77
N ASN A 296 9.48 2.38 19.63
CA ASN A 296 9.66 2.66 21.05
C ASN A 296 10.03 1.40 21.86
N CYS A 297 9.52 0.24 21.46
CA CYS A 297 9.75 -1.04 22.13
C CYS A 297 10.99 -1.79 21.62
N LYS A 298 11.54 -1.40 20.46
CA LYS A 298 12.65 -2.08 19.77
C LYS A 298 12.36 -3.57 19.50
N ASP A 299 11.09 -3.91 19.36
CA ASP A 299 10.63 -5.27 19.13
C ASP A 299 10.29 -5.47 17.65
N ASP A 300 10.53 -6.68 17.15
CA ASP A 300 10.10 -7.12 15.82
C ASP A 300 8.62 -7.53 15.84
N ILE A 301 7.75 -6.54 16.10
CA ILE A 301 6.30 -6.70 16.16
C ILE A 301 5.75 -6.67 14.73
N ASP A 302 5.33 -7.83 14.23
CA ASP A 302 4.79 -7.97 12.88
C ASP A 302 3.28 -7.73 12.82
N THR A 303 2.56 -8.12 13.87
CA THR A 303 1.10 -8.16 13.89
C THR A 303 0.54 -7.92 15.29
N MET A 304 -0.63 -7.30 15.35
CA MET A 304 -1.45 -7.19 16.56
C MET A 304 -2.78 -7.92 16.35
N LEU A 305 -3.44 -8.30 17.43
CA LEU A 305 -4.75 -8.96 17.40
C LEU A 305 -5.74 -8.20 18.29
N LEU A 306 -6.96 -7.98 17.83
CA LEU A 306 -8.07 -7.48 18.64
C LEU A 306 -9.12 -8.57 18.73
N VAL A 307 -9.43 -9.03 19.94
CA VAL A 307 -10.41 -10.09 20.19
C VAL A 307 -11.63 -9.50 20.89
N LYS A 308 -12.81 -9.73 20.33
CA LYS A 308 -14.08 -9.52 21.02
C LYS A 308 -14.46 -10.81 21.75
N ASN A 309 -14.46 -10.78 23.08
CA ASN A 309 -14.85 -11.93 23.88
C ASN A 309 -16.38 -12.06 23.94
N GLY A 310 -16.89 -13.28 23.74
CA GLY A 310 -18.32 -13.56 23.55
C GLY A 310 -19.20 -13.41 24.78
N ASP A 311 -18.63 -13.37 25.99
CA ASP A 311 -19.41 -13.50 27.23
C ASP A 311 -19.59 -12.18 28.01
N ASN A 312 -18.84 -11.12 27.66
CA ASN A 312 -19.00 -9.79 28.25
C ASN A 312 -19.15 -8.74 27.15
N LEU A 313 -20.29 -8.04 27.15
CA LEU A 313 -20.71 -7.02 26.18
C LEU A 313 -19.78 -5.79 26.03
N ILE A 314 -18.63 -5.76 26.71
CA ILE A 314 -17.84 -4.52 26.90
C ILE A 314 -16.32 -4.69 26.69
N SER A 315 -15.71 -5.88 26.82
CA SER A 315 -14.23 -5.98 26.77
C SER A 315 -13.71 -6.48 25.43
N LEU A 316 -13.39 -5.53 24.55
CA LEU A 316 -12.42 -5.77 23.48
C LEU A 316 -11.04 -5.96 24.12
N LYS A 317 -10.31 -6.99 23.73
CA LYS A 317 -8.95 -7.28 24.22
C LYS A 317 -7.95 -7.18 23.07
N MET A 318 -7.00 -6.25 23.19
CA MET A 318 -5.92 -6.07 22.24
C MET A 318 -4.67 -6.85 22.70
N ILE A 319 -4.32 -7.87 21.92
CA ILE A 319 -3.15 -8.70 22.12
C ILE A 319 -1.98 -8.12 21.34
N ILE A 320 -0.84 -7.97 22.01
CA ILE A 320 0.36 -7.42 21.41
C ILE A 320 1.56 -8.32 21.74
N PRO A 321 2.35 -8.75 20.74
CA PRO A 321 3.57 -9.52 20.99
C PRO A 321 4.68 -8.63 21.56
N HIS A 322 5.43 -9.17 22.52
CA HIS A 322 6.64 -8.57 23.08
C HIS A 322 7.67 -9.67 23.37
N PHE A 323 8.85 -9.62 22.76
CA PHE A 323 9.90 -10.60 22.98
C PHE A 323 10.87 -10.08 24.07
N ILE A 324 11.17 -10.91 25.07
CA ILE A 324 11.74 -10.50 26.36
C ILE A 324 13.11 -9.80 26.22
N ASN A 325 13.29 -8.74 27.03
CA ASN A 325 14.45 -7.82 27.22
C ASN A 325 14.36 -6.42 26.57
N GLY A 326 13.19 -6.03 26.03
CA GLY A 326 12.96 -4.67 25.54
C GLY A 326 12.42 -3.68 26.58
N PRO A 327 12.42 -2.36 26.28
CA PRO A 327 11.84 -1.30 27.13
C PRO A 327 10.33 -1.44 27.43
N CYS A 328 9.65 -2.41 26.80
CA CYS A 328 8.22 -2.66 26.87
C CYS A 328 7.82 -3.91 27.66
N SER A 329 8.70 -4.42 28.54
CA SER A 329 8.47 -5.64 29.34
C SER A 329 7.43 -5.52 30.45
N ASP A 330 6.96 -4.30 30.75
CA ASP A 330 6.00 -4.00 31.80
C ASP A 330 4.70 -3.40 31.21
N SER A 331 3.56 -3.96 31.60
CA SER A 331 2.21 -3.57 31.17
C SER A 331 1.86 -2.10 31.43
N GLU A 332 2.36 -1.50 32.52
CA GLU A 332 2.13 -0.08 32.82
C GLU A 332 2.92 0.83 31.88
N LYS A 333 4.21 0.53 31.68
CA LYS A 333 5.06 1.24 30.70
C LYS A 333 4.49 1.09 29.29
N TYR A 334 3.99 -0.09 28.95
CA TYR A 334 3.37 -0.36 27.66
C TYR A 334 2.13 0.52 27.43
N SER A 335 1.23 0.57 28.42
CA SER A 335 0.03 1.41 28.37
C SER A 335 0.37 2.89 28.20
N LYS A 336 1.46 3.35 28.83
CA LYS A 336 1.99 4.71 28.66
C LYS A 336 2.50 4.96 27.24
N ILE A 337 3.25 4.02 26.65
CA ILE A 337 3.77 4.12 25.28
C ILE A 337 2.61 4.14 24.27
N VAL A 338 1.68 3.19 24.36
CA VAL A 338 0.45 3.18 23.53
C VAL A 338 -0.30 4.50 23.67
N GLY A 339 -0.39 5.01 24.90
CA GLY A 339 -1.04 6.28 25.21
C GLY A 339 -0.37 7.51 24.57
N ASN A 340 0.93 7.42 24.25
CA ASN A 340 1.70 8.47 23.61
C ASN A 340 1.78 8.33 22.08
N CYS A 341 1.38 7.18 21.53
CA CYS A 341 1.30 7.03 20.09
C CYS A 341 0.28 8.01 19.50
N PRO A 342 0.57 8.65 18.35
CA PRO A 342 -0.30 9.69 17.81
C PRO A 342 -1.55 9.14 17.11
N LYS A 343 -1.54 7.87 16.68
CA LYS A 343 -2.61 7.21 15.90
C LYS A 343 -2.64 5.69 16.17
N PRO A 344 -3.81 5.02 16.05
CA PRO A 344 -5.14 5.58 15.80
C PRO A 344 -5.74 6.23 17.06
N LYS A 345 -6.19 7.49 16.95
CA LYS A 345 -6.70 8.27 18.08
C LYS A 345 -7.87 7.60 18.83
N ASP A 346 -8.85 7.09 18.10
CA ASP A 346 -10.05 6.48 18.69
C ASP A 346 -9.75 5.16 19.42
N LEU A 347 -8.84 4.36 18.87
CA LEU A 347 -8.35 3.13 19.52
C LEU A 347 -7.57 3.47 20.79
N ILE A 348 -6.63 4.42 20.70
CA ILE A 348 -5.81 4.84 21.86
C ILE A 348 -6.68 5.43 22.96
N LYS A 349 -7.68 6.26 22.60
CA LYS A 349 -8.67 6.78 23.55
C LYS A 349 -9.47 5.66 24.21
N SER A 350 -9.86 4.63 23.45
CA SER A 350 -10.61 3.49 23.99
C SER A 350 -9.77 2.63 24.93
N ILE A 351 -8.47 2.47 24.64
CA ILE A 351 -7.51 1.83 25.54
C ILE A 351 -7.37 2.64 26.84
N LYS A 352 -7.13 3.95 26.75
CA LYS A 352 -7.01 4.84 27.93
C LYS A 352 -8.26 4.84 28.81
N ASN A 353 -9.43 4.73 28.20
CA ASN A 353 -10.71 4.74 28.91
C ASN A 353 -11.15 3.34 29.38
N GLY A 354 -10.28 2.32 29.28
CA GLY A 354 -10.58 0.96 29.74
C GLY A 354 -11.61 0.19 28.91
N LYS A 355 -12.01 0.70 27.73
CA LYS A 355 -12.92 0.00 26.80
C LYS A 355 -12.20 -1.08 25.99
N VAL A 356 -10.88 -0.95 25.84
CA VAL A 356 -10.02 -1.96 25.21
C VAL A 356 -8.96 -2.35 26.22
N GLU A 357 -8.99 -3.60 26.68
CA GLU A 357 -7.99 -4.17 27.58
C GLU A 357 -6.73 -4.54 26.79
N LEU A 358 -5.54 -4.20 27.28
CA LEU A 358 -4.28 -4.63 26.69
C LEU A 358 -3.82 -5.96 27.31
N LYS A 359 -3.41 -6.92 26.49
CA LYS A 359 -2.72 -8.14 26.94
C LYS A 359 -1.43 -8.31 26.15
N ILE A 360 -0.32 -8.48 26.87
CA ILE A 360 0.99 -8.73 26.29
C ILE A 360 1.23 -10.24 26.27
N ILE A 361 1.80 -10.74 25.17
CA ILE A 361 2.25 -12.13 25.03
C ILE A 361 3.68 -12.16 24.50
N ASP A 362 4.40 -13.23 24.76
CA ASP A 362 5.81 -13.46 24.43
C ASP A 362 6.05 -14.12 23.06
N GLU A 363 5.06 -14.05 22.16
CA GLU A 363 5.13 -14.64 20.81
C GLU A 363 4.21 -13.90 19.83
N GLN A 364 4.43 -14.06 18.51
CA GLN A 364 3.53 -13.47 17.51
C GLN A 364 2.11 -14.05 17.66
N PRO A 365 1.06 -13.19 17.75
CA PRO A 365 -0.30 -13.66 17.99
C PRO A 365 -0.89 -14.41 16.78
N VAL A 366 -0.36 -14.17 15.58
CA VAL A 366 -0.86 -14.75 14.33
C VAL A 366 0.28 -15.39 13.55
N GLN A 367 0.11 -16.65 13.16
CA GLN A 367 1.04 -17.41 12.34
C GLN A 367 0.37 -17.86 11.04
N PHE A 368 1.10 -17.78 9.93
CA PHE A 368 0.58 -18.19 8.62
C PHE A 368 0.85 -19.68 8.39
N LEU A 369 -0.20 -20.45 8.13
CA LEU A 369 -0.11 -21.93 8.05
C LEU A 369 0.51 -22.46 6.75
N LYS A 370 0.56 -21.67 5.68
CA LYS A 370 1.10 -22.07 4.36
C LYS A 370 2.27 -21.21 3.90
N ASN A 371 3.21 -21.84 3.19
CA ASN A 371 4.34 -21.15 2.58
C ASN A 371 3.86 -20.17 1.50
N ARG A 372 4.46 -18.97 1.47
CA ARG A 372 4.23 -17.92 0.49
C ARG A 372 4.31 -18.40 -0.95
N THR A 373 5.20 -19.33 -1.29
CA THR A 373 5.37 -19.85 -2.66
C THR A 373 4.14 -20.61 -3.16
N GLU A 374 3.60 -21.53 -2.36
CA GLU A 374 2.35 -22.25 -2.68
C GLU A 374 1.20 -21.26 -2.88
N MET A 375 1.15 -20.25 -2.02
CA MET A 375 0.09 -19.25 -2.02
C MET A 375 0.19 -18.29 -3.21
N LEU A 376 1.40 -17.94 -3.64
CA LEU A 376 1.64 -17.18 -4.86
C LEU A 376 1.15 -17.94 -6.09
N SER A 377 1.32 -19.28 -6.14
CA SER A 377 0.78 -20.10 -7.24
C SER A 377 -0.74 -19.98 -7.30
N LYS A 378 -1.43 -20.17 -6.17
CA LYS A 378 -2.90 -20.06 -6.10
C LYS A 378 -3.45 -18.69 -6.46
N VAL A 379 -2.73 -17.61 -6.11
CA VAL A 379 -3.09 -16.25 -6.55
C VAL A 379 -2.91 -16.10 -8.07
N ARG A 380 -1.81 -16.64 -8.62
CA ARG A 380 -1.55 -16.58 -10.07
C ARG A 380 -2.58 -17.37 -10.87
N GLU A 381 -3.01 -18.51 -10.34
CA GLU A 381 -4.07 -19.36 -10.91
C GLU A 381 -5.49 -18.79 -10.70
N GLY A 382 -5.64 -17.61 -10.06
CA GLY A 382 -6.93 -16.99 -9.81
C GLY A 382 -7.80 -17.69 -8.75
N LYS A 383 -7.29 -18.73 -8.08
CA LYS A 383 -8.02 -19.49 -7.05
C LYS A 383 -8.31 -18.64 -5.80
N ILE A 384 -7.51 -17.59 -5.56
CA ILE A 384 -7.65 -16.67 -4.43
C ILE A 384 -7.21 -15.24 -4.82
N PRO A 385 -7.79 -14.18 -4.22
CA PRO A 385 -7.40 -12.80 -4.52
C PRO A 385 -6.03 -12.41 -3.94
N LYS A 386 -5.28 -11.59 -4.69
CA LYS A 386 -3.90 -11.15 -4.38
C LYS A 386 -3.76 -10.41 -3.05
N GLY A 387 -4.81 -9.71 -2.60
CA GLY A 387 -4.83 -8.96 -1.33
C GLY A 387 -4.67 -9.83 -0.08
N ILE A 388 -4.81 -11.15 -0.22
CA ILE A 388 -4.73 -12.14 0.86
C ILE A 388 -3.28 -12.44 1.28
N LEU A 389 -2.28 -12.19 0.42
CA LEU A 389 -0.88 -12.51 0.70
C LEU A 389 -0.15 -11.49 1.58
N LYS A 390 -0.83 -10.41 1.99
CA LYS A 390 -0.26 -9.35 2.81
C LYS A 390 -0.32 -9.75 4.29
N LYS A 391 0.80 -9.61 5.02
CA LYS A 391 0.78 -9.55 6.49
C LYS A 391 0.09 -8.26 6.93
N TRP A 392 -1.00 -8.37 7.68
CA TRP A 392 -1.78 -7.22 8.14
C TRP A 392 -1.29 -6.76 9.52
N PRO A 393 -1.23 -5.44 9.77
CA PRO A 393 -0.76 -4.93 11.07
C PRO A 393 -1.75 -5.24 12.21
N LEU A 394 -3.02 -5.51 11.89
CA LEU A 394 -4.07 -5.82 12.85
C LEU A 394 -5.01 -6.88 12.26
N TYR A 395 -5.28 -7.89 13.06
CA TYR A 395 -6.33 -8.89 12.84
C TYR A 395 -7.42 -8.65 13.89
N ILE A 396 -8.69 -8.75 13.49
CA ILE A 396 -9.82 -8.60 14.42
C ILE A 396 -10.61 -9.90 14.46
N ILE A 397 -10.79 -10.46 15.64
CA ILE A 397 -11.58 -11.66 15.89
C ILE A 397 -12.90 -11.25 16.50
N ILE A 398 -13.99 -11.63 15.83
CA ILE A 398 -15.35 -11.34 16.25
C ILE A 398 -16.10 -12.69 16.35
N PRO A 399 -16.90 -12.92 17.40
CA PRO A 399 -17.78 -14.07 17.47
C PRO A 399 -18.64 -14.19 16.22
N SER A 400 -18.75 -15.39 15.66
CA SER A 400 -19.61 -15.63 14.51
C SER A 400 -20.98 -16.09 14.97
N GLU A 401 -22.03 -15.38 14.57
CA GLU A 401 -23.44 -15.79 14.74
C GLU A 401 -23.85 -16.78 13.65
N ASP A 402 -23.00 -17.75 13.29
CA ASP A 402 -23.44 -18.81 12.39
C ASP A 402 -24.34 -19.76 13.22
N LYS A 403 -25.65 -19.67 12.98
CA LYS A 403 -26.65 -20.70 13.34
C LYS A 403 -26.63 -21.83 12.32
#